data_AF-A0A6A3WQY7-F1
#
_entry.id   AF-A0A6A3WQY7-F1
#
_cell.length_a   1.000
_cell.length_b   1.000
_cell.length_c   1.000
_cell.angle_alpha   90.00
_cell.angle_beta   90.00
_cell.angle_gamma   90.00
#
_symmetry.space_group_name_H-M   'P 1'
#
loop_
_entity.id
_entity.type
_entity.pdbx_description
1 polymer ?
#
loop_
_entity_poly.entity_id
_entity_poly.type
_entity_poly.pdbx_seq_one_letter_code
_entity_poly.pdbx_strand_id
1 'polypeptide(L)'
;MLSLSELCTHPLVVGFVAAAVFVTLYSGVPDPDSDYKVDEVKSIPYLPGGHPVLGHTLLMARNLDRFQDWLVETSVARNGAPFVLRQPGKNDWLFSARPEDFEQILKVHFDTFIRGPQVRELLDDFMGENIVIINGHRWKFQRKALMNLFTARALRDHMTPIVQKCALALQRVFAQAADSGDVLDVHHIMGRFTLETFAEIEFGSQLGLLEKGEENAFEAAIDDANHVSLERFAVPMWVWKLKRWLNVGSERRLREDMAVISSFVMSCISDAIERRKKR
;
A
#
# COMPACT_ATOMS: atom_id res chain seq x y z
N MET A 1 33.55 -26.03 -23.74
CA MET A 1 33.73 -25.28 -22.49
C MET A 1 34.96 -24.41 -22.67
N LEU A 2 34.78 -23.10 -22.88
CA LEU A 2 35.88 -22.14 -23.06
C LEU A 2 36.49 -21.82 -21.70
N SER A 3 37.82 -21.71 -21.63
CA SER A 3 38.54 -21.49 -20.37
C SER A 3 38.35 -20.04 -19.88
N LEU A 4 38.34 -19.84 -18.55
CA LEU A 4 38.21 -18.51 -17.91
C LEU A 4 39.25 -17.49 -18.43
N SER A 5 40.43 -17.96 -18.86
CA SER A 5 41.47 -17.10 -19.44
C SER A 5 41.12 -16.57 -20.83
N GLU A 6 40.38 -17.33 -21.65
CA GLU A 6 39.98 -16.91 -23.00
C GLU A 6 38.80 -15.93 -22.98
N LEU A 7 37.96 -16.00 -21.94
CA LEU A 7 36.85 -15.06 -21.73
C LEU A 7 37.36 -13.65 -21.40
N CYS A 8 38.46 -13.54 -20.65
CA CYS A 8 39.07 -12.25 -20.27
C CYS A 8 39.81 -11.56 -21.43
N THR A 9 40.27 -12.30 -22.43
CA THR A 9 40.95 -11.74 -23.61
C THR A 9 40.03 -11.49 -24.80
N HIS A 10 38.74 -11.82 -24.68
CA HIS A 10 37.79 -11.66 -25.76
C HIS A 10 37.52 -10.17 -26.03
N PRO A 11 37.66 -9.68 -27.28
CA PRO A 11 37.60 -8.25 -27.59
C PRO A 11 36.27 -7.59 -27.19
N LEU A 12 35.16 -8.33 -27.20
CA LEU A 12 33.87 -7.86 -26.68
C LEU A 12 33.84 -7.70 -25.16
N VAL A 13 34.47 -8.62 -24.41
CA VAL A 13 34.50 -8.57 -22.93
C VAL A 13 35.42 -7.44 -22.47
N VAL A 14 36.57 -7.28 -23.12
CA VAL A 14 37.47 -6.12 -22.90
C VAL A 14 36.76 -4.81 -23.24
N GLY A 15 35.98 -4.78 -24.32
CA GLY A 15 35.14 -3.64 -24.70
C GLY A 15 34.06 -3.31 -23.65
N PHE A 16 33.37 -4.31 -23.10
CA PHE A 16 32.38 -4.12 -22.04
C PHE A 16 33.01 -3.65 -20.72
N VAL A 17 34.17 -4.18 -20.34
CA VAL A 17 34.89 -3.73 -19.14
C VAL A 17 35.41 -2.31 -19.32
N ALA A 18 35.97 -1.97 -20.49
CA ALA A 18 36.42 -0.61 -20.79
C ALA A 18 35.27 0.39 -20.82
N ALA A 19 34.11 0.03 -21.39
CA ALA A 19 32.91 0.87 -21.39
C ALA A 19 32.34 1.05 -19.97
N ALA A 20 32.33 0.01 -19.15
CA ALA A 20 31.93 0.11 -17.75
C ALA A 20 32.87 1.02 -16.96
N VAL A 21 34.19 0.88 -17.10
CA VAL A 21 35.18 1.75 -16.46
C VAL A 21 35.05 3.21 -16.96
N PHE A 22 34.82 3.41 -18.26
CA PHE A 22 34.63 4.75 -18.83
C PHE A 22 33.35 5.41 -18.33
N VAL A 23 32.23 4.68 -18.27
CA VAL A 23 30.97 5.18 -17.67
C VAL A 23 31.17 5.51 -16.20
N THR A 24 31.87 4.65 -15.44
CA THR A 24 32.13 4.88 -14.01
C THR A 24 33.02 6.11 -13.78
N LEU A 25 34.03 6.32 -14.63
CA LEU A 25 34.89 7.50 -14.60
C LEU A 25 34.15 8.76 -15.03
N TYR A 26 33.30 8.70 -16.06
CA TYR A 26 32.58 9.87 -16.58
C TYR A 26 31.38 10.26 -15.71
N SER A 27 30.71 9.31 -15.06
CA SER A 27 29.70 9.59 -14.02
C SER A 27 30.31 10.12 -12.72
N GLY A 28 31.64 10.06 -12.58
CA GLY A 28 32.39 10.55 -11.43
C GLY A 28 33.11 11.88 -11.66
N VAL A 29 33.01 12.52 -12.82
CA VAL A 29 33.57 13.87 -13.05
C VAL A 29 32.57 14.91 -12.53
N PRO A 30 32.88 15.63 -11.43
CA PRO A 30 32.00 16.67 -10.93
C PRO A 30 32.02 17.89 -11.85
N ASP A 31 30.87 18.53 -12.02
CA ASP A 31 30.74 19.85 -12.63
C ASP A 31 31.58 20.88 -11.83
N PRO A 32 32.56 21.56 -12.44
CA PRO A 32 33.52 22.42 -11.71
C PRO A 32 32.89 23.66 -11.05
N ASP A 33 31.61 23.96 -11.31
CA ASP A 33 30.89 25.10 -10.72
C ASP A 33 29.89 24.74 -9.61
N SER A 34 29.84 23.47 -9.16
CA SER A 34 28.94 23.07 -8.05
C SER A 34 29.69 23.05 -6.71
N ASP A 35 29.46 24.05 -5.85
CA ASP A 35 30.00 24.14 -4.47
C ASP A 35 29.28 23.19 -3.48
N TYR A 36 28.76 22.05 -3.98
CA TYR A 36 28.18 21.02 -3.15
C TYR A 36 29.27 20.03 -2.73
N LYS A 37 29.70 20.13 -1.47
CA LYS A 37 30.42 19.04 -0.80
C LYS A 37 29.54 17.79 -0.85
N VAL A 38 29.94 16.80 -1.64
CA VAL A 38 29.31 15.47 -1.60
C VAL A 38 29.76 14.84 -0.28
N ASP A 39 28.92 14.94 0.74
CA ASP A 39 29.12 14.21 1.99
C ASP A 39 29.29 12.71 1.68
N GLU A 40 30.23 12.07 2.38
CA GLU A 40 30.53 10.65 2.22
C GLU A 40 29.24 9.82 2.42
N VAL A 41 28.83 9.07 1.40
CA VAL A 41 27.56 8.33 1.41
C VAL A 41 27.59 7.29 2.52
N LYS A 42 26.86 7.57 3.61
CA LYS A 42 26.79 6.67 4.75
C LYS A 42 25.95 5.44 4.41
N SER A 43 26.63 4.29 4.30
CA SER A 43 25.95 3.01 4.08
C SER A 43 25.05 2.64 5.26
N ILE A 44 23.81 2.24 4.97
CA ILE A 44 22.86 1.77 5.97
C ILE A 44 23.06 0.26 6.15
N PRO A 45 23.26 -0.23 7.39
CA PRO A 45 23.53 -1.64 7.62
C PRO A 45 22.28 -2.51 7.41
N TYR A 46 22.51 -3.71 6.89
CA TYR A 46 21.51 -4.78 6.92
C TYR A 46 21.29 -5.25 8.35
N LEU A 47 20.08 -5.72 8.64
CA LEU A 47 19.79 -6.30 9.94
C LEU A 47 20.61 -7.60 10.16
N PRO A 48 21.13 -7.87 11.36
CA PRO A 48 21.74 -9.17 11.64
C PRO A 48 20.73 -10.31 11.46
N GLY A 49 21.22 -11.50 11.09
CA GLY A 49 20.38 -12.70 10.92
C GLY A 49 19.91 -12.97 9.48
N GLY A 50 20.46 -12.28 8.48
CA GLY A 50 20.25 -12.60 7.08
C GLY A 50 20.99 -13.87 6.63
N HIS A 51 20.29 -14.77 5.95
CA HIS A 51 20.85 -15.94 5.27
C HIS A 51 21.45 -15.53 3.90
N PRO A 52 22.58 -16.12 3.44
CA PRO A 52 23.25 -15.71 2.20
C PRO A 52 22.36 -15.74 0.95
N VAL A 53 21.49 -16.74 0.84
CA VAL A 53 20.58 -16.92 -0.32
C VAL A 53 19.19 -16.35 -0.07
N LEU A 54 18.70 -16.44 1.18
CA LEU A 54 17.32 -16.11 1.52
C LEU A 54 17.18 -14.71 2.13
N GLY A 55 18.28 -13.97 2.27
CA GLY A 55 18.29 -12.71 2.99
C GLY A 55 17.61 -12.86 4.36
N HIS A 56 16.70 -11.94 4.64
CA HIS A 56 15.95 -11.88 5.90
C HIS A 56 14.60 -12.59 5.82
N THR A 57 14.31 -13.33 4.74
CA THR A 57 12.98 -13.94 4.54
C THR A 57 12.58 -14.87 5.68
N LEU A 58 13.50 -15.70 6.20
CA LEU A 58 13.20 -16.58 7.34
C LEU A 58 12.97 -15.80 8.64
N LEU A 59 13.75 -14.73 8.85
CA LEU A 59 13.59 -13.86 10.01
C LEU A 59 12.25 -13.12 10.00
N MET A 60 11.83 -12.66 8.81
CA MET A 60 10.52 -12.03 8.61
C MET A 60 9.39 -13.04 8.78
N ALA A 61 9.53 -14.25 8.23
CA ALA A 61 8.53 -15.31 8.36
C ALA A 61 8.32 -15.74 9.82
N ARG A 62 9.39 -15.79 10.62
CA ARG A 62 9.33 -16.11 12.04
C ARG A 62 8.59 -15.06 12.88
N ASN A 63 8.60 -13.80 12.44
CA ASN A 63 7.95 -12.69 13.12
C ASN A 63 6.70 -12.21 12.37
N LEU A 64 6.12 -13.01 11.47
CA LEU A 64 5.05 -12.54 10.59
C LEU A 64 3.77 -12.17 11.37
N ASP A 65 3.47 -12.91 12.44
CA ASP A 65 2.35 -12.69 13.36
C ASP A 65 2.47 -11.37 14.14
N ARG A 66 3.69 -10.94 14.42
CA ARG A 66 4.03 -9.74 15.20
C ARG A 66 4.92 -8.78 14.43
N PHE A 67 4.76 -8.72 13.11
CA PHE A 67 5.73 -8.07 12.24
C PHE A 67 5.93 -6.59 12.59
N GLN A 68 4.83 -5.88 12.88
CA GLN A 68 4.85 -4.48 13.29
C GLN A 68 5.58 -4.29 14.63
N ASP A 69 5.22 -5.07 15.65
CA ASP A 69 5.85 -5.00 16.97
C ASP A 69 7.35 -5.29 16.88
N TRP A 70 7.72 -6.31 16.11
CA TRP A 70 9.12 -6.67 15.86
C TRP A 70 9.90 -5.54 15.18
N LEU A 71 9.31 -4.84 14.21
CA LEU A 71 9.95 -3.68 13.58
C LEU A 71 10.14 -2.52 14.56
N VAL A 72 9.16 -2.27 15.43
CA VAL A 72 9.22 -1.24 16.47
C VAL A 72 10.31 -1.57 17.49
N GLU A 73 10.29 -2.78 18.05
CA GLU A 73 11.31 -3.27 18.98
C GLU A 73 12.72 -3.18 18.39
N THR A 74 12.87 -3.60 17.12
CA THR A 74 14.15 -3.51 16.39
C THR A 74 14.59 -2.06 16.21
N SER A 75 13.67 -1.14 15.93
CA SER A 75 13.98 0.28 15.78
C SER A 75 14.40 0.91 17.12
N VAL A 76 13.70 0.57 18.21
CA VAL A 76 14.01 1.05 19.57
C VAL A 76 15.36 0.53 20.03
N ALA A 77 15.64 -0.78 19.84
CA ALA A 77 16.92 -1.38 20.20
C ALA A 77 18.11 -0.75 19.46
N ARG A 78 17.86 -0.10 18.33
CA ARG A 78 18.86 0.60 17.51
C ARG A 78 18.87 2.11 17.72
N ASN A 79 18.17 2.61 18.74
CA ASN A 79 18.02 4.03 19.02
C ASN A 79 17.54 4.81 17.77
N GLY A 80 16.57 4.23 17.05
CA GLY A 80 16.00 4.76 15.81
C GLY A 80 16.90 4.68 14.58
N ALA A 81 18.12 4.14 14.67
CA ALA A 81 19.02 4.05 13.52
C ALA A 81 18.43 3.15 12.42
N PRO A 82 18.43 3.62 11.15
CA PRO A 82 17.82 2.88 10.06
C PRO A 82 18.52 1.53 9.84
N PHE A 83 17.78 0.61 9.24
CA PHE A 83 18.27 -0.72 8.87
C PHE A 83 17.57 -1.22 7.61
N VAL A 84 18.22 -2.17 6.95
CA VAL A 84 17.73 -2.75 5.70
C VAL A 84 17.39 -4.22 5.90
N LEU A 85 16.21 -4.62 5.40
CA LEU A 85 15.85 -6.01 5.20
C LEU A 85 15.92 -6.36 3.72
N ARG A 86 16.42 -7.56 3.43
CA ARG A 86 16.55 -8.10 2.07
C ARG A 86 15.67 -9.31 1.89
N GLN A 87 14.94 -9.39 0.79
CA GLN A 87 14.21 -10.58 0.37
C GLN A 87 14.58 -10.94 -1.08
N PRO A 88 14.84 -12.21 -1.41
CA PRO A 88 15.17 -12.62 -2.76
C PRO A 88 14.05 -12.26 -3.75
N GLY A 89 14.42 -11.67 -4.88
CA GLY A 89 13.49 -11.27 -5.93
C GLY A 89 12.67 -10.02 -5.63
N LYS A 90 12.78 -9.41 -4.44
CA LYS A 90 12.17 -8.12 -4.08
C LYS A 90 13.26 -7.06 -3.90
N ASN A 91 12.86 -5.79 -3.89
CA ASN A 91 13.77 -4.70 -3.56
C ASN A 91 14.12 -4.77 -2.08
N ASP A 92 15.27 -4.21 -1.69
CA ASP A 92 15.64 -4.06 -0.29
C ASP A 92 14.68 -3.09 0.42
N TRP A 93 14.26 -3.44 1.64
CA TRP A 93 13.32 -2.68 2.46
C TRP A 93 14.09 -1.87 3.48
N LEU A 94 14.08 -0.55 3.33
CA LEU A 94 14.64 0.38 4.30
C LEU A 94 13.59 0.72 5.36
N PHE A 95 13.95 0.53 6.63
CA PHE A 95 13.17 0.96 7.77
C PHE A 95 13.90 2.10 8.47
N SER A 96 13.17 3.19 8.74
CA SER A 96 13.63 4.29 9.56
C SER A 96 12.56 4.70 10.57
N ALA A 97 13.01 5.10 11.75
CA ALA A 97 12.18 5.64 12.83
C ALA A 97 12.62 7.06 13.25
N ARG A 98 13.49 7.71 12.47
CA ARG A 98 14.00 9.06 12.76
C ARG A 98 13.12 10.14 12.12
N PRO A 99 12.64 11.14 12.87
CA PRO A 99 11.86 12.25 12.32
C PRO A 99 12.56 12.97 11.16
N GLU A 100 13.89 13.09 11.21
CA GLU A 100 14.69 13.76 10.19
C GLU A 100 14.60 13.02 8.85
N ASP A 101 14.59 11.69 8.87
CA ASP A 101 14.46 10.87 7.67
C ASP A 101 13.07 11.06 7.02
N PHE A 102 12.02 11.25 7.83
CA PHE A 102 10.68 11.53 7.31
C PHE A 102 10.59 12.90 6.61
N GLU A 103 11.28 13.93 7.10
CA GLU A 103 11.34 15.21 6.39
C GLU A 103 12.05 15.05 5.03
N GLN A 104 13.16 14.32 5.00
CA GLN A 104 13.87 14.04 3.75
C GLN A 104 12.98 13.28 2.75
N ILE A 105 12.27 12.25 3.21
CA ILE A 105 11.44 11.38 2.37
C ILE A 105 10.16 12.08 1.90
N LEU A 106 9.43 12.71 2.82
CA LEU A 106 8.06 13.20 2.56
C LEU A 106 8.01 14.64 2.04
N LYS A 107 9.08 15.42 2.20
CA LYS A 107 9.13 16.84 1.81
C LYS A 107 10.27 17.15 0.85
N VAL A 108 11.52 16.88 1.23
CA VAL A 108 12.69 17.32 0.45
C VAL A 108 12.84 16.52 -0.85
N HIS A 109 12.78 15.20 -0.76
CA HIS A 109 13.00 14.27 -1.87
C HIS A 109 11.73 13.49 -2.24
N PHE A 110 10.56 14.12 -2.10
CA PHE A 110 9.26 13.47 -2.34
C PHE A 110 9.15 12.85 -3.74
N ASP A 111 9.61 13.56 -4.78
CA ASP A 111 9.56 13.05 -6.16
C ASP A 111 10.59 11.92 -6.42
N THR A 112 11.54 11.70 -5.50
CA THR A 112 12.53 10.60 -5.54
C THR A 112 11.98 9.35 -4.83
N PHE A 113 11.37 9.50 -3.65
CA PHE A 113 10.79 8.41 -2.87
C PHE A 113 9.39 8.03 -3.34
N ILE A 114 9.31 7.51 -4.56
CA ILE A 114 8.05 7.09 -5.16
C ILE A 114 7.55 5.76 -4.59
N ARG A 115 6.24 5.53 -4.72
CA ARG A 115 5.65 4.19 -4.51
C ARG A 115 6.11 3.28 -5.65
N GLY A 116 6.99 2.33 -5.34
CA GLY A 116 7.65 1.50 -6.34
C GLY A 116 6.72 0.54 -7.07
N PRO A 117 7.17 -0.05 -8.21
CA PRO A 117 6.37 -1.00 -9.00
C PRO A 117 5.88 -2.20 -8.22
N GLN A 118 6.64 -2.66 -7.22
CA GLN A 118 6.27 -3.80 -6.38
C GLN A 118 5.02 -3.51 -5.56
N VAL A 119 4.94 -2.33 -4.91
CA VAL A 119 3.76 -1.93 -4.13
C VAL A 119 2.55 -1.77 -5.03
N ARG A 120 2.74 -1.18 -6.21
CA ARG A 120 1.68 -1.04 -7.21
C ARG A 120 1.16 -2.41 -7.61
N GLU A 121 2.02 -3.32 -8.05
CA GLU A 121 1.64 -4.65 -8.52
C GLU A 121 0.87 -5.47 -7.46
N LEU A 122 1.23 -5.32 -6.19
CA LEU A 122 0.54 -6.02 -5.09
C LEU A 122 -0.90 -5.53 -4.88
N LEU A 123 -1.14 -4.23 -5.05
CA LEU A 123 -2.42 -3.57 -4.72
C LEU A 123 -3.29 -3.27 -5.93
N ASP A 124 -2.76 -3.32 -7.16
CA ASP A 124 -3.44 -2.88 -8.38
C ASP A 124 -4.74 -3.66 -8.65
N ASP A 125 -4.78 -4.95 -8.36
CA ASP A 125 -5.98 -5.76 -8.61
C ASP A 125 -7.17 -5.35 -7.72
N PHE A 126 -6.91 -4.86 -6.51
CA PHE A 126 -7.95 -4.41 -5.59
C PHE A 126 -8.24 -2.92 -5.75
N MET A 127 -7.20 -2.10 -5.74
CA MET A 127 -7.34 -0.65 -5.65
C MET A 127 -7.25 0.06 -7.00
N GLY A 128 -6.83 -0.63 -8.07
CA GLY A 128 -6.56 -0.04 -9.39
C GLY A 128 -5.59 1.15 -9.34
N GLU A 129 -5.59 1.99 -10.38
CA GLU A 129 -4.77 3.22 -10.42
C GLU A 129 -5.32 4.35 -9.54
N ASN A 130 -5.29 4.13 -8.23
CA ASN A 130 -5.79 5.06 -7.23
C ASN A 130 -4.70 6.03 -6.73
N ILE A 131 -5.16 7.11 -6.10
CA ILE A 131 -4.35 8.18 -5.50
C ILE A 131 -3.35 7.70 -4.43
N VAL A 132 -3.55 6.52 -3.84
CA VAL A 132 -2.67 5.91 -2.82
C VAL A 132 -1.52 5.12 -3.43
N ILE A 133 -1.57 4.73 -4.71
CA ILE A 133 -0.49 3.93 -5.35
C ILE A 133 0.18 4.61 -6.55
N ILE A 134 -0.48 5.58 -7.20
CA ILE A 134 0.11 6.32 -8.33
C ILE A 134 1.08 7.42 -7.86
N ASN A 135 1.97 7.85 -8.76
CA ASN A 135 3.01 8.86 -8.51
C ASN A 135 2.97 10.01 -9.55
N GLY A 136 3.75 11.06 -9.31
CA GLY A 136 4.04 12.11 -10.29
C GLY A 136 2.82 12.95 -10.71
N HIS A 137 2.79 13.36 -11.97
CA HIS A 137 1.74 14.26 -12.48
C HIS A 137 0.32 13.69 -12.33
N ARG A 138 0.15 12.38 -12.55
CA ARG A 138 -1.15 11.71 -12.43
C ARG A 138 -1.67 11.77 -10.99
N TRP A 139 -0.78 11.54 -10.02
CA TRP A 139 -1.10 11.74 -8.60
C TRP A 139 -1.48 13.19 -8.30
N LYS A 140 -0.69 14.17 -8.76
CA LYS A 140 -0.98 15.60 -8.55
C LYS A 140 -2.35 15.97 -9.11
N PHE A 141 -2.70 15.45 -10.28
CA PHE A 141 -4.01 15.65 -10.92
C PHE A 141 -5.16 15.07 -10.10
N GLN A 142 -5.12 13.78 -9.75
CA GLN A 142 -6.17 13.15 -8.93
C GLN A 142 -6.29 13.82 -7.55
N ARG A 143 -5.15 14.13 -6.90
CA ARG A 143 -5.13 14.82 -5.61
C ARG A 143 -5.79 16.20 -5.67
N LYS A 144 -5.51 16.99 -6.70
CA LYS A 144 -6.12 18.31 -6.86
C LYS A 144 -7.64 18.22 -6.98
N ALA A 145 -8.17 17.22 -7.67
CA ALA A 145 -9.61 16.98 -7.76
C ALA A 145 -10.19 16.56 -6.40
N LEU A 146 -9.55 15.59 -5.73
CA LEU A 146 -10.02 15.02 -4.47
C LEU A 146 -9.99 16.00 -3.30
N MET A 147 -8.97 16.87 -3.21
CA MET A 147 -8.81 17.77 -2.06
C MET A 147 -9.95 18.76 -1.88
N ASN A 148 -10.72 19.05 -2.92
CA ASN A 148 -11.91 19.89 -2.82
C ASN A 148 -13.03 19.24 -2.00
N LEU A 149 -13.08 17.91 -1.94
CA LEU A 149 -14.03 17.14 -1.13
C LEU A 149 -13.70 17.21 0.37
N PHE A 150 -12.44 17.48 0.72
CA PHE A 150 -11.94 17.50 2.10
C PHE A 150 -11.72 18.92 2.63
N THR A 151 -12.38 19.93 2.06
CA THR A 151 -12.37 21.28 2.63
C THR A 151 -13.16 21.32 3.94
N ALA A 152 -12.77 22.19 4.88
CA ALA A 152 -13.50 22.34 6.15
C ALA A 152 -15.00 22.62 5.95
N ARG A 153 -15.36 23.34 4.87
CA ARG A 153 -16.74 23.57 4.47
C ARG A 153 -17.42 22.27 4.04
N ALA A 154 -16.82 21.51 3.13
CA ALA A 154 -17.39 20.25 2.66
C ALA A 154 -17.55 19.22 3.79
N LEU A 155 -16.55 19.12 4.68
CA LEU A 155 -16.64 18.27 5.87
C LEU A 155 -17.85 18.65 6.73
N ARG A 156 -17.99 19.94 7.07
CA ARG A 156 -19.06 20.44 7.94
C ARG A 156 -20.44 20.32 7.28
N ASP A 157 -20.57 20.71 6.02
CA ASP A 157 -21.88 20.88 5.37
C ASP A 157 -22.40 19.58 4.74
N HIS A 158 -21.51 18.64 4.39
CA HIS A 158 -21.89 17.40 3.70
C HIS A 158 -21.57 16.13 4.49
N MET A 159 -20.40 16.04 5.13
CA MET A 159 -20.00 14.81 5.82
C MET A 159 -20.54 14.74 7.25
N THR A 160 -20.46 15.82 8.04
CA THR A 160 -20.92 15.83 9.43
C THR A 160 -22.37 15.38 9.60
N PRO A 161 -23.35 15.82 8.80
CA PRO A 161 -24.74 15.35 8.93
C PRO A 161 -24.88 13.84 8.71
N ILE A 162 -24.12 13.28 7.76
CA ILE A 162 -24.11 11.84 7.46
C ILE A 162 -23.50 11.05 8.62
N VAL A 163 -22.36 11.52 9.14
CA VAL A 163 -21.70 10.91 10.30
C VAL A 163 -22.63 10.92 11.52
N GLN A 164 -23.30 12.04 11.80
CA GLN A 164 -24.26 12.15 12.90
C GLN A 164 -25.43 11.19 12.73
N LYS A 165 -25.98 11.08 11.52
CA LYS A 165 -27.05 10.14 11.20
C LYS A 165 -26.61 8.68 11.45
N CYS A 166 -25.43 8.29 10.95
CA CYS A 166 -24.89 6.95 11.18
C CYS A 166 -24.59 6.70 12.67
N ALA A 167 -24.15 7.73 13.40
CA ALA A 167 -23.88 7.62 14.84
C ALA A 167 -25.17 7.41 15.65
N LEU A 168 -26.28 8.03 15.24
CA LEU A 168 -27.59 7.77 15.83
C LEU A 168 -28.08 6.35 15.55
N ALA A 169 -27.83 5.81 14.35
CA ALA A 169 -28.14 4.40 14.04
C ALA A 169 -27.30 3.45 14.92
N LEU A 170 -26.00 3.72 15.07
CA LEU A 170 -25.10 2.97 15.96
C LEU A 170 -25.58 3.03 17.42
N GLN A 171 -26.01 4.20 17.89
CA GLN A 171 -26.56 4.36 19.24
C GLN A 171 -27.78 3.46 19.47
N ARG A 172 -28.67 3.30 18.47
CA ARG A 172 -29.83 2.41 18.56
C ARG A 172 -29.40 0.95 18.69
N VAL A 173 -28.40 0.52 17.92
CA VAL A 173 -27.83 -0.84 18.02
C VAL A 173 -27.31 -1.11 19.43
N PHE A 174 -26.56 -0.16 20.00
CA PHE A 174 -26.06 -0.29 21.37
C PHE A 174 -27.18 -0.27 22.42
N ALA A 175 -28.19 0.58 22.26
CA ALA A 175 -29.34 0.61 23.17
C ALA A 175 -30.11 -0.72 23.13
N GLN A 176 -30.36 -1.25 21.94
CA GLN A 176 -31.05 -2.53 21.78
C GLN A 176 -30.29 -3.69 22.44
N ALA A 177 -28.97 -3.76 22.24
CA ALA A 177 -28.14 -4.80 22.87
C ALA A 177 -28.06 -4.65 24.39
N ALA A 178 -28.06 -3.42 24.90
CA ALA A 178 -28.10 -3.16 26.34
C ALA A 178 -29.43 -3.62 26.95
N ASP A 179 -30.55 -3.42 26.25
CA ASP A 179 -31.88 -3.84 26.68
C ASP A 179 -32.06 -5.36 26.63
N SER A 180 -31.50 -6.04 25.61
CA SER A 180 -31.58 -7.50 25.46
C SER A 180 -30.52 -8.27 26.25
N GLY A 181 -29.44 -7.61 26.65
CA GLY A 181 -28.27 -8.24 27.27
C GLY A 181 -27.37 -8.96 26.25
N ASP A 182 -27.46 -8.62 24.98
CA ASP A 182 -26.67 -9.24 23.91
C ASP A 182 -25.20 -8.81 23.96
N VAL A 183 -24.30 -9.76 23.70
CA VAL A 183 -22.87 -9.49 23.56
C VAL A 183 -22.59 -9.02 22.14
N LEU A 184 -21.95 -7.86 22.01
CA LEU A 184 -21.60 -7.26 20.73
C LEU A 184 -20.10 -7.34 20.45
N ASP A 185 -19.75 -7.70 19.22
CA ASP A 185 -18.41 -7.47 18.69
C ASP A 185 -18.29 -6.00 18.23
N VAL A 186 -17.64 -5.19 19.06
CA VAL A 186 -17.44 -3.76 18.79
C VAL A 186 -16.53 -3.55 17.55
N HIS A 187 -15.58 -4.45 17.28
CA HIS A 187 -14.73 -4.32 16.10
C HIS A 187 -15.56 -4.45 14.82
N HIS A 188 -16.39 -5.48 14.76
CA HIS A 188 -17.29 -5.73 13.63
C HIS A 188 -18.27 -4.57 13.41
N ILE A 189 -18.93 -4.10 14.48
CA ILE A 189 -19.93 -3.04 14.38
C ILE A 189 -19.30 -1.70 14.00
N MET A 190 -18.11 -1.39 14.49
CA MET A 190 -17.40 -0.17 14.10
C MET A 190 -16.92 -0.22 12.64
N GLY A 191 -16.58 -1.41 12.14
CA GLY A 191 -16.33 -1.66 10.72
C GLY A 191 -17.55 -1.31 9.88
N ARG A 192 -18.72 -1.86 10.24
CA ARG A 192 -20.01 -1.54 9.60
C ARG A 192 -20.36 -0.06 9.64
N PHE A 193 -20.17 0.59 10.79
CA PHE A 193 -20.38 2.03 10.93
C PHE A 193 -19.50 2.83 9.96
N THR A 194 -18.23 2.45 9.85
CA THR A 194 -17.28 3.11 8.95
C THR A 194 -17.68 2.92 7.49
N LEU A 195 -18.02 1.70 7.10
CA LEU A 195 -18.39 1.38 5.72
C LEU A 195 -19.72 2.03 5.32
N GLU A 196 -20.73 2.02 6.19
CA GLU A 196 -22.01 2.71 5.96
C GLU A 196 -21.79 4.21 5.77
N THR A 197 -21.04 4.84 6.69
CA THR A 197 -20.74 6.27 6.64
C THR A 197 -19.98 6.62 5.36
N PHE A 198 -18.98 5.83 5.00
CA PHE A 198 -18.19 6.02 3.78
C PHE A 198 -19.05 5.86 2.52
N ALA A 199 -19.88 4.81 2.44
CA ALA A 199 -20.74 4.56 1.30
C ALA A 199 -21.80 5.66 1.11
N GLU A 200 -22.33 6.22 2.19
CA GLU A 200 -23.28 7.33 2.12
C GLU A 200 -22.58 8.64 1.72
N ILE A 201 -21.36 8.91 2.18
CA ILE A 201 -20.58 10.09 1.78
C ILE A 201 -20.14 10.01 0.31
N GLU A 202 -19.55 8.90 -0.12
CA GLU A 202 -18.91 8.78 -1.43
C GLU A 202 -19.89 8.40 -2.53
N PHE A 203 -20.80 7.47 -2.26
CA PHE A 203 -21.74 6.95 -3.26
C PHE A 203 -23.15 7.51 -3.11
N GLY A 204 -23.45 8.19 -1.99
CA GLY A 204 -24.82 8.58 -1.65
C GLY A 204 -25.73 7.38 -1.45
N SER A 205 -25.15 6.22 -1.08
CA SER A 205 -25.84 4.95 -0.95
C SER A 205 -25.93 4.53 0.51
N GLN A 206 -27.13 4.10 0.93
CA GLN A 206 -27.37 3.56 2.27
C GLN A 206 -27.37 2.04 2.16
N LEU A 207 -26.36 1.42 2.75
CA LEU A 207 -26.17 -0.03 2.70
C LEU A 207 -27.03 -0.73 3.77
N GLY A 208 -27.44 -0.02 4.81
CA GLY A 208 -28.26 -0.54 5.90
C GLY A 208 -27.53 -1.53 6.82
N LEU A 209 -26.19 -1.47 6.88
CA LEU A 209 -25.34 -2.43 7.59
C LEU A 209 -25.60 -2.45 9.10
N LEU A 210 -25.91 -1.28 9.67
CA LEU A 210 -26.11 -1.12 11.12
C LEU A 210 -27.48 -1.59 11.59
N GLU A 211 -28.55 -1.27 10.86
CA GLU A 211 -29.93 -1.50 11.32
C GLU A 211 -30.47 -2.86 10.92
N LYS A 212 -30.05 -3.42 9.77
CA LYS A 212 -30.57 -4.70 9.28
C LYS A 212 -29.81 -5.91 9.82
N GLY A 213 -28.56 -5.73 10.23
CA GLY A 213 -27.71 -6.83 10.69
C GLY A 213 -27.30 -7.83 9.60
N GLU A 214 -27.94 -7.79 8.42
CA GLU A 214 -27.74 -8.69 7.28
C GLU A 214 -26.31 -8.63 6.74
N GLU A 215 -25.80 -9.79 6.30
CA GLU A 215 -24.53 -9.86 5.57
C GLU A 215 -24.68 -9.12 4.24
N ASN A 216 -23.81 -8.13 4.00
CA ASN A 216 -23.79 -7.39 2.76
C ASN A 216 -22.67 -7.92 1.86
N ALA A 217 -23.02 -8.35 0.65
CA ALA A 217 -22.04 -8.88 -0.31
C ALA A 217 -20.92 -7.88 -0.64
N PHE A 218 -21.19 -6.58 -0.58
CA PHE A 218 -20.19 -5.54 -0.79
C PHE A 218 -19.23 -5.39 0.40
N GLU A 219 -19.72 -5.50 1.63
CA GLU A 219 -18.90 -5.51 2.87
C GLU A 219 -17.94 -6.70 2.83
N ALA A 220 -18.47 -7.91 2.63
CA ALA A 220 -17.68 -9.13 2.57
C ALA A 220 -16.63 -9.11 1.44
N ALA A 221 -17.00 -8.61 0.26
CA ALA A 221 -16.09 -8.51 -0.88
C ALA A 221 -14.95 -7.52 -0.63
N ILE A 222 -15.21 -6.37 0.00
CA ILE A 222 -14.16 -5.41 0.36
C ILE A 222 -13.18 -6.02 1.37
N ASP A 223 -13.72 -6.70 2.40
CA ASP A 223 -12.90 -7.28 3.45
C ASP A 223 -12.02 -8.43 2.94
N ASP A 224 -12.56 -9.37 2.15
CA ASP A 224 -11.74 -10.46 1.56
C ASP A 224 -10.74 -9.89 0.54
N ALA A 225 -11.14 -8.93 -0.30
CA ALA A 225 -10.24 -8.33 -1.28
C ALA A 225 -9.06 -7.59 -0.62
N ASN A 226 -9.33 -6.86 0.48
CA ASN A 226 -8.29 -6.20 1.27
C ASN A 226 -7.39 -7.23 1.96
N HIS A 227 -7.96 -8.26 2.59
CA HIS A 227 -7.22 -9.33 3.24
C HIS A 227 -6.26 -10.03 2.27
N VAL A 228 -6.77 -10.51 1.13
CA VAL A 228 -5.97 -11.18 0.09
C VAL A 228 -4.87 -10.25 -0.44
N SER A 229 -5.17 -8.97 -0.67
CA SER A 229 -4.19 -8.00 -1.13
C SER A 229 -3.05 -7.78 -0.13
N LEU A 230 -3.37 -7.75 1.18
CA LEU A 230 -2.38 -7.60 2.24
C LEU A 230 -1.55 -8.87 2.45
N GLU A 231 -2.15 -10.06 2.32
CA GLU A 231 -1.42 -11.33 2.39
C GLU A 231 -0.31 -11.44 1.32
N ARG A 232 -0.49 -10.80 0.15
CA ARG A 232 0.54 -10.79 -0.91
C ARG A 232 1.87 -10.16 -0.47
N PHE A 233 1.88 -9.29 0.54
CA PHE A 233 3.12 -8.73 1.10
C PHE A 233 3.94 -9.81 1.84
N ALA A 234 3.26 -10.75 2.50
CA ALA A 234 3.86 -11.82 3.28
C ALA A 234 4.43 -12.95 2.42
N VAL A 235 3.85 -13.19 1.24
CA VAL A 235 4.27 -14.29 0.35
C VAL A 235 5.29 -13.86 -0.71
N PRO A 236 6.15 -14.78 -1.19
CA PRO A 236 7.01 -14.53 -2.35
C PRO A 236 6.20 -14.21 -3.61
N MET A 237 6.74 -13.35 -4.48
CA MET A 237 5.98 -12.84 -5.64
C MET A 237 5.53 -13.93 -6.61
N TRP A 238 6.35 -14.96 -6.82
CA TRP A 238 6.02 -16.05 -7.73
C TRP A 238 4.84 -16.91 -7.22
N VAL A 239 4.64 -17.01 -5.90
CA VAL A 239 3.57 -17.84 -5.31
C VAL A 239 2.20 -17.27 -5.66
N TRP A 240 1.98 -15.99 -5.36
CA TRP A 240 0.69 -15.35 -5.63
C TRP A 240 0.46 -15.16 -7.14
N LYS A 241 1.51 -14.87 -7.92
CA LYS A 241 1.41 -14.82 -9.39
C LYS A 241 1.00 -16.15 -9.99
N LEU A 242 1.53 -17.26 -9.47
CA LEU A 242 1.13 -18.60 -9.92
C LEU A 242 -0.34 -18.90 -9.56
N LYS A 243 -0.76 -18.57 -8.33
CA LYS A 243 -2.17 -18.70 -7.92
C LYS A 243 -3.10 -17.86 -8.81
N ARG A 244 -2.68 -16.64 -9.17
CA ARG A 244 -3.40 -15.73 -10.07
C ARG A 244 -3.49 -16.30 -11.48
N TRP A 245 -2.39 -16.83 -12.00
CA TRP A 245 -2.35 -17.44 -13.34
C TRP A 245 -3.23 -18.69 -13.43
N LEU A 246 -3.18 -19.55 -12.41
CA LEU A 246 -4.04 -20.73 -12.31
C LEU A 246 -5.50 -20.40 -11.93
N ASN A 247 -5.77 -19.18 -11.50
CA ASN A 247 -7.07 -18.72 -10.99
C ASN A 247 -7.61 -19.65 -9.87
N VAL A 248 -6.80 -19.86 -8.83
CA VAL A 248 -7.14 -20.75 -7.70
C VAL A 248 -6.96 -20.09 -6.34
N GLY A 249 -7.72 -20.55 -5.35
CA GLY A 249 -7.60 -20.12 -3.96
C GLY A 249 -7.95 -18.65 -3.77
N SER A 250 -7.13 -17.94 -2.99
CA SER A 250 -7.33 -16.52 -2.64
C SER A 250 -7.41 -15.60 -3.86
N GLU A 251 -6.64 -15.90 -4.91
CA GLU A 251 -6.60 -15.08 -6.13
C GLU A 251 -7.87 -15.20 -6.98
N ARG A 252 -8.54 -16.37 -6.93
CA ARG A 252 -9.85 -16.55 -7.56
C ARG A 252 -10.92 -15.76 -6.80
N ARG A 253 -10.92 -15.84 -5.46
CA ARG A 253 -11.88 -15.11 -4.63
C ARG A 253 -11.74 -13.61 -4.83
N LEU A 254 -10.52 -13.07 -4.81
CA LEU A 254 -10.26 -11.66 -5.11
C LEU A 254 -10.87 -11.22 -6.45
N ARG A 255 -10.80 -12.08 -7.49
CA ARG A 255 -11.44 -11.77 -8.78
C ARG A 255 -12.97 -11.75 -8.69
N GLU A 256 -13.57 -12.68 -7.95
CA GLU A 256 -15.01 -12.74 -7.72
C GLU A 256 -15.47 -11.51 -6.89
N ASP A 257 -14.73 -11.15 -5.84
CA ASP A 257 -14.97 -9.97 -5.00
C ASP A 257 -14.89 -8.68 -5.80
N MET A 258 -13.88 -8.55 -6.66
CA MET A 258 -13.73 -7.38 -7.53
C MET A 258 -14.89 -7.25 -8.53
N ALA A 259 -15.52 -8.35 -8.93
CA ALA A 259 -16.73 -8.28 -9.75
C ALA A 259 -17.92 -7.71 -8.96
N VAL A 260 -18.08 -8.10 -7.69
CA VAL A 260 -19.11 -7.56 -6.78
C VAL A 260 -18.87 -6.06 -6.54
N ILE A 261 -17.65 -5.68 -6.17
CA ILE A 261 -17.24 -4.29 -5.92
C ILE A 261 -17.48 -3.44 -7.18
N SER A 262 -16.99 -3.90 -8.33
CA SER A 262 -17.14 -3.16 -9.59
C SER A 262 -18.60 -3.02 -9.99
N SER A 263 -19.42 -4.06 -9.78
CA SER A 263 -20.86 -4.00 -10.08
C SER A 263 -21.57 -2.95 -9.21
N PHE A 264 -21.28 -2.94 -7.91
CA PHE A 264 -21.84 -1.96 -6.99
C PHE A 264 -21.44 -0.53 -7.37
N VAL A 265 -20.14 -0.28 -7.57
CA VAL A 265 -19.64 1.06 -7.91
C VAL A 265 -20.22 1.55 -9.25
N MET A 266 -20.28 0.69 -10.27
CA MET A 266 -20.85 1.05 -11.57
C MET A 266 -22.35 1.33 -11.49
N SER A 267 -23.09 0.64 -10.62
CA SER A 267 -24.49 0.97 -10.33
C SER A 267 -24.61 2.38 -9.74
N CYS A 268 -23.84 2.71 -8.72
CA CYS A 268 -23.86 4.04 -8.09
C CYS A 268 -23.51 5.16 -9.09
N ILE A 269 -22.51 4.93 -9.95
CA ILE A 269 -22.14 5.88 -11.01
C ILE A 269 -23.29 6.06 -12.01
N SER A 270 -23.92 4.95 -12.43
CA SER A 270 -25.03 4.98 -13.38
C SER A 270 -26.21 5.79 -12.81
N ASP A 271 -26.59 5.53 -11.55
CA ASP A 271 -27.65 6.25 -10.86
C ASP A 271 -27.32 7.75 -10.72
N ALA A 272 -26.07 8.08 -10.39
CA ALA A 272 -25.62 9.46 -10.27
C ALA A 272 -25.70 10.20 -11.62
N ILE A 273 -25.31 9.56 -12.72
CA ILE A 273 -25.41 10.11 -14.07
C ILE A 273 -26.87 10.33 -14.45
N GLU A 274 -27.76 9.39 -14.15
CA GLU A 274 -29.20 9.54 -14.41
C GLU A 274 -29.83 10.68 -13.61
N ARG A 275 -29.51 10.78 -12.31
CA ARG A 275 -29.96 11.88 -11.45
C ARG A 275 -29.50 13.23 -11.99
N ARG A 276 -28.29 13.31 -12.55
CA ARG A 276 -27.77 14.53 -13.16
C ARG A 276 -28.47 14.88 -14.47
N LYS A 277 -28.89 13.91 -15.29
CA LYS A 277 -29.66 14.15 -16.52
C LYS A 277 -31.08 14.67 -16.25
N LYS A 278 -31.64 14.39 -15.07
CA LYS A 278 -32.98 14.82 -14.66
C LYS A 278 -32.99 16.21 -13.98
N ARG A 279 -31.83 16.80 -13.71
CA ARG A 279 -31.66 18.16 -13.15
C ARG A 279 -31.37 19.15 -14.26
#